data_AF-A0A3N9USS4-F1
#
_entry.id   AF-A0A3N9USS4-F1
#
_cell.length_a   1.000
_cell.length_b   1.000
_cell.length_c   1.000
_cell.angle_alpha   90.00
_cell.angle_beta   90.00
_cell.angle_gamma   90.00
#
_symmetry.space_group_name_H-M   'P 1'
#
loop_
_entity.id
_entity.type
_entity.pdbx_description
1 polymer ?
#
loop_
_entity_poly.entity_id
_entity_poly.type
_entity_poly.pdbx_seq_one_letter_code
_entity_poly.pdbx_strand_id
1 'polypeptide(L)'
;MRKPDNIKYWLDDKPPLQITLLLALQQMSFLAVYLVVSPLFAHTLNLSHLQSLQLISGTLLASAIGVLLQAVGRWGIGSGFFCPLQATSSTFGALVMAKAIGGVGAIFGAMSVLGLTQIGFAFLFTRLRGIFNIQVAGVAVMLIGLGLGHNGLKLIMEPRSGHVPTQDDLLICIVTLGTMIACNVWSSGYLRLFSAFIGLGAGVSASLYLNAIPA
;
A
#
# COMPACT_ATOMS: atom_id res chain seq x y z
N MET A 1 25.19 10.63 -10.87
CA MET A 1 25.09 9.17 -11.02
C MET A 1 25.12 8.81 -12.50
N ARG A 2 25.73 7.70 -12.90
CA ARG A 2 25.82 7.26 -14.32
C ARG A 2 24.51 6.58 -14.73
N LYS A 3 23.99 6.89 -15.93
CA LYS A 3 22.80 6.27 -16.54
C LYS A 3 23.09 4.77 -16.78
N PRO A 4 22.27 3.82 -16.27
CA PRO A 4 22.35 2.41 -16.62
C PRO A 4 22.05 2.18 -18.10
N ASP A 5 22.67 1.18 -18.72
CA ASP A 5 22.54 0.94 -20.17
C ASP A 5 21.16 0.37 -20.58
N ASN A 6 20.38 -0.16 -19.63
CA ASN A 6 19.09 -0.84 -19.89
C ASN A 6 17.85 0.02 -19.61
N ILE A 7 17.95 1.35 -19.65
CA ILE A 7 16.82 2.24 -19.39
C ILE A 7 16.57 3.22 -20.53
N LYS A 8 15.31 3.21 -21.00
CA LYS A 8 14.87 4.06 -22.11
C LYS A 8 14.79 5.53 -21.72
N TYR A 9 14.31 5.83 -20.51
CA TYR A 9 14.19 7.18 -19.96
C TYR A 9 14.93 7.27 -18.64
N TRP A 10 15.76 8.30 -18.47
CA TRP A 10 16.43 8.64 -17.22
C TRP A 10 15.61 9.61 -16.37
N LEU A 11 16.12 9.96 -15.20
CA LEU A 11 15.43 10.78 -14.20
C LEU A 11 15.00 12.15 -14.73
N ASP A 12 15.91 12.83 -15.44
CA ASP A 12 15.68 14.18 -15.97
C ASP A 12 15.17 14.17 -17.44
N ASP A 13 14.99 12.99 -18.03
CA ASP A 13 14.46 12.85 -19.38
C ASP A 13 12.97 13.20 -19.38
N LYS A 14 12.52 13.97 -20.38
CA LYS A 14 11.10 14.33 -20.56
C LYS A 14 10.47 13.42 -21.61
N PRO A 15 9.86 12.28 -21.25
CA PRO A 15 9.16 11.44 -22.20
C PRO A 15 7.97 12.20 -22.83
N PRO A 16 7.51 11.76 -24.03
CA PRO A 16 6.32 12.34 -24.65
C PRO A 16 5.11 12.22 -23.72
N LEU A 17 4.24 13.22 -23.77
CA LEU A 17 3.14 13.40 -22.82
C LEU A 17 2.25 12.15 -22.67
N GLN A 18 2.01 11.44 -23.78
CA GLN A 18 1.25 10.19 -23.80
C GLN A 18 1.87 9.10 -22.91
N ILE A 19 3.19 8.94 -22.96
CA ILE A 19 3.90 7.95 -22.13
C ILE A 19 3.85 8.37 -20.68
N THR A 20 4.09 9.66 -20.38
CA THR A 20 4.03 10.18 -19.01
C THR A 20 2.65 9.97 -18.38
N LEU A 21 1.59 10.24 -19.15
CA LEU A 21 0.22 10.09 -18.68
C LEU A 21 -0.13 8.61 -18.44
N LEU A 22 0.30 7.72 -19.33
CA LEU A 22 0.13 6.27 -19.15
C LEU A 22 0.90 5.75 -17.93
N LEU A 23 2.13 6.22 -17.72
CA LEU A 23 2.97 5.85 -16.57
C LEU A 23 2.37 6.36 -15.26
N ALA A 24 1.85 7.59 -15.26
CA ALA A 24 1.15 8.16 -14.11
C ALA A 24 -0.11 7.36 -13.77
N LEU A 25 -0.91 7.00 -14.78
CA LEU A 25 -2.10 6.16 -14.60
C LEU A 25 -1.73 4.79 -14.03
N GLN A 26 -0.72 4.14 -14.60
CA GLN A 26 -0.22 2.85 -14.12
C GLN A 26 0.22 2.93 -12.66
N GLN A 27 0.96 3.98 -12.30
CA GLN A 27 1.43 4.15 -10.93
C GLN A 27 0.27 4.45 -9.97
N MET A 28 -0.71 5.25 -10.39
CA MET A 28 -1.93 5.46 -9.63
C MET A 28 -2.69 4.15 -9.40
N SER A 29 -2.83 3.31 -10.44
CA SER A 29 -3.45 1.98 -10.32
C SER A 29 -2.70 1.08 -9.34
N PHE A 30 -1.36 1.07 -9.39
CA PHE A 30 -0.54 0.30 -8.47
C PHE A 30 -0.71 0.77 -7.02
N LEU A 31 -0.67 2.08 -6.79
CA LEU A 31 -0.83 2.68 -5.46
C LEU A 31 -2.26 2.53 -4.92
N ALA A 32 -3.28 2.56 -5.78
CA ALA A 32 -4.67 2.41 -5.37
C ALA A 32 -4.93 1.07 -4.66
N VAL A 33 -4.24 -0.01 -5.06
CA VAL A 33 -4.38 -1.35 -4.45
C VAL A 33 -3.93 -1.32 -2.98
N TYR A 34 -2.83 -0.63 -2.69
CA TYR A 34 -2.32 -0.48 -1.33
C TYR A 34 -3.15 0.45 -0.46
N LEU A 35 -4.09 1.19 -1.05
CA LEU A 35 -5.00 2.04 -0.28
C LEU A 35 -5.90 1.23 0.64
N VAL A 36 -6.07 -0.07 0.38
CA VAL A 36 -6.75 -1.03 1.26
C VAL A 36 -6.22 -1.02 2.69
N VAL A 37 -4.93 -0.66 2.91
CA VAL A 37 -4.35 -0.60 4.25
C VAL A 37 -5.08 0.40 5.16
N SER A 38 -5.53 1.55 4.65
CA SER A 38 -6.22 2.58 5.46
C SER A 38 -7.61 2.14 5.96
N PRO A 39 -8.51 1.58 5.11
CA PRO A 39 -9.74 0.93 5.57
C PRO A 39 -9.50 -0.20 6.58
N LEU A 40 -8.42 -0.97 6.43
CA LEU A 40 -8.07 -2.02 7.40
C LEU A 40 -7.72 -1.45 8.76
N PHE A 41 -6.98 -0.34 8.78
CA PHE A 41 -6.77 0.40 10.02
C PHE A 41 -8.09 0.89 10.62
N ALA A 42 -8.96 1.48 9.81
CA ALA A 42 -10.24 1.97 10.31
C ALA A 42 -11.10 0.84 10.90
N HIS A 43 -11.13 -0.32 10.25
CA HIS A 43 -11.85 -1.50 10.71
C HIS A 43 -11.26 -2.08 12.01
N THR A 44 -9.95 -2.32 12.06
CA THR A 44 -9.27 -2.83 13.27
C THR A 44 -9.40 -1.88 14.46
N LEU A 45 -9.40 -0.58 14.19
CA LEU A 45 -9.61 0.46 15.19
C LEU A 45 -11.09 0.74 15.47
N ASN A 46 -12.04 0.02 14.86
CA ASN A 46 -13.50 0.21 15.03
C ASN A 46 -13.91 1.68 14.93
N LEU A 47 -13.39 2.40 13.92
CA LEU A 47 -13.74 3.80 13.68
C LEU A 47 -15.12 3.93 13.06
N SER A 48 -15.77 5.08 13.25
CA SER A 48 -17.03 5.35 12.56
C SER A 48 -16.83 5.46 11.05
N HIS A 49 -17.91 5.32 10.27
CA HIS A 49 -17.84 5.44 8.80
C HIS A 49 -17.25 6.78 8.37
N LEU A 50 -17.69 7.89 8.98
CA LEU A 50 -17.16 9.22 8.70
C LEU A 50 -15.66 9.35 9.05
N GLN A 51 -15.23 8.82 10.20
CA GLN A 51 -13.81 8.82 10.58
C GLN A 51 -12.96 7.96 9.65
N SER A 52 -13.51 6.85 9.15
CA SER A 52 -12.85 5.99 8.17
C SER A 52 -12.59 6.73 6.86
N LEU A 53 -13.59 7.45 6.35
CA LEU A 53 -13.45 8.28 5.14
C LEU A 53 -12.44 9.41 5.33
N GLN A 54 -12.45 10.07 6.50
CA GLN A 54 -11.47 11.09 6.86
C GLN A 54 -10.05 10.53 6.92
N LEU A 55 -9.86 9.34 7.49
CA LEU A 55 -8.56 8.67 7.55
C LEU A 55 -8.06 8.29 6.15
N ILE A 56 -8.92 7.74 5.30
CA ILE A 56 -8.57 7.39 3.92
C ILE A 56 -8.17 8.64 3.13
N SER A 57 -8.97 9.70 3.22
CA SER A 57 -8.69 10.97 2.53
C SER A 57 -7.40 11.64 3.04
N GLY A 58 -7.19 11.65 4.35
CA GLY A 58 -5.97 12.20 4.97
C GLY A 58 -4.72 11.41 4.62
N THR A 59 -4.81 10.07 4.58
CA THR A 59 -3.69 9.21 4.17
C THR A 59 -3.35 9.37 2.69
N LEU A 60 -4.35 9.48 1.81
CA LEU A 60 -4.15 9.81 0.39
C LEU A 60 -3.38 11.13 0.22
N LEU A 61 -3.82 12.18 0.91
CA LEU A 61 -3.20 13.50 0.84
C LEU A 61 -1.76 13.48 1.40
N ALA A 62 -1.56 12.85 2.56
CA ALA A 62 -0.24 12.71 3.17
C ALA A 62 0.73 11.90 2.29
N SER A 63 0.26 10.81 1.66
CA SER A 63 1.03 10.03 0.68
C SER A 63 1.41 10.88 -0.53
N ALA A 64 0.48 11.65 -1.08
CA ALA A 64 0.76 12.54 -2.21
C ALA A 64 1.83 13.59 -1.87
N ILE A 65 1.72 14.23 -0.71
CA ILE A 65 2.75 15.17 -0.21
C ILE A 65 4.09 14.45 -0.03
N GLY A 66 4.10 13.27 0.58
CA GLY A 66 5.32 12.49 0.80
C GLY A 66 6.04 12.14 -0.50
N VAL A 67 5.30 11.69 -1.51
CA VAL A 67 5.84 11.38 -2.85
C VAL A 67 6.38 12.64 -3.52
N LEU A 68 5.66 13.76 -3.44
CA LEU A 68 6.14 15.05 -3.97
C LEU A 68 7.44 15.48 -3.29
N LEU A 69 7.51 15.41 -1.96
CA LEU A 69 8.73 15.74 -1.21
C LEU A 69 9.91 14.84 -1.61
N GLN A 70 9.66 13.53 -1.77
CA GLN A 70 10.70 12.59 -2.20
C GLN A 70 11.18 12.84 -3.63
N ALA A 71 10.26 13.13 -4.56
CA ALA A 71 10.56 13.37 -5.96
C ALA A 71 11.24 14.73 -6.18
N VAL A 72 10.88 15.76 -5.42
CA VAL A 72 11.47 17.09 -5.53
C VAL A 72 12.95 17.09 -5.14
N GLY A 73 13.33 16.37 -4.08
CA GLY A 73 14.74 16.20 -3.69
C GLY A 73 15.50 17.50 -3.41
N ARG A 74 14.80 18.61 -3.09
CA ARG A 74 15.40 19.93 -2.88
C ARG A 74 15.68 20.17 -1.40
N TRP A 75 16.72 20.96 -1.13
CA TRP A 75 17.09 21.43 0.23
C TRP A 75 17.48 20.30 1.20
N GLY A 76 17.99 19.19 0.66
CA GLY A 76 18.36 18.01 1.45
C GLY A 76 17.17 17.18 1.93
N ILE A 77 15.95 17.48 1.47
CA ILE A 77 14.74 16.71 1.75
C ILE A 77 14.35 15.94 0.48
N GLY A 78 14.23 14.62 0.61
CA GLY A 78 13.89 13.72 -0.49
C GLY A 78 15.10 13.22 -1.27
N SER A 79 14.88 12.21 -2.10
CA SER A 79 15.90 11.48 -2.85
C SER A 79 16.09 12.02 -4.26
N GLY A 80 15.16 12.83 -4.77
CA GLY A 80 15.10 13.25 -6.17
C GLY A 80 14.53 12.17 -7.09
N PHE A 81 14.21 10.98 -6.55
CA PHE A 81 13.59 9.88 -7.29
C PHE A 81 12.09 9.81 -6.99
N PHE A 82 11.33 9.28 -7.96
CA PHE A 82 9.95 8.89 -7.71
C PHE A 82 9.92 7.67 -6.78
N CYS A 83 9.82 7.94 -5.48
CA CYS A 83 9.69 6.93 -4.44
C CYS A 83 8.25 6.97 -3.92
N PRO A 84 7.37 6.01 -4.30
CA PRO A 84 6.02 5.97 -3.78
C PRO A 84 6.01 5.74 -2.26
N LEU A 85 5.38 6.66 -1.51
CA LEU A 85 5.18 6.52 -0.06
C LEU A 85 3.74 6.15 0.23
N GLN A 86 3.56 5.06 0.98
CA GLN A 86 2.24 4.59 1.38
C GLN A 86 2.23 4.07 2.81
N ALA A 87 1.02 3.95 3.34
CA ALA A 87 0.78 3.30 4.62
C ALA A 87 1.30 1.85 4.58
N THR A 88 1.97 1.45 5.65
CA THR A 88 2.56 0.12 5.79
C THR A 88 1.79 -0.67 6.83
N SER A 89 1.68 -1.99 6.62
CA SER A 89 1.09 -2.90 7.59
C SER A 89 1.99 -3.17 8.81
N SER A 90 3.27 -2.79 8.74
CA SER A 90 4.21 -3.04 9.84
C SER A 90 3.85 -2.30 11.14
N THR A 91 3.03 -1.25 11.07
CA THR A 91 2.62 -0.46 12.24
C THR A 91 1.35 -0.96 12.92
N PHE A 92 0.65 -1.99 12.39
CA PHE A 92 -0.61 -2.49 12.96
C PHE A 92 -0.51 -2.84 14.45
N GLY A 93 0.50 -3.62 14.83
CA GLY A 93 0.67 -4.03 16.23
C GLY A 93 0.85 -2.84 17.17
N ALA A 94 1.71 -1.88 16.78
CA ALA A 94 1.97 -0.69 17.58
C ALA A 94 0.72 0.22 17.71
N LEU A 95 -0.07 0.32 16.64
CA LEU A 95 -1.27 1.16 16.60
C LEU A 95 -2.41 0.60 17.46
N VAL A 96 -2.62 -0.71 17.45
CA VAL A 96 -3.59 -1.37 18.32
C VAL A 96 -3.21 -1.16 19.80
N MET A 97 -1.92 -1.28 20.13
CA MET A 97 -1.43 -1.04 21.48
C MET A 97 -1.59 0.42 21.91
N ALA A 98 -1.24 1.37 21.05
CA ALA A 98 -1.43 2.80 21.34
C ALA A 98 -2.90 3.16 21.57
N LYS A 99 -3.82 2.56 20.79
CA LYS A 99 -5.26 2.72 20.99
C LYS A 99 -5.71 2.23 22.36
N ALA A 100 -5.23 1.07 22.80
CA ALA A 100 -5.62 0.48 24.08
C ALA A 100 -5.25 1.37 25.27
N ILE A 101 -4.18 2.15 25.16
CA ILE A 101 -3.67 3.01 26.24
C ILE A 101 -4.34 4.38 26.25
N GLY A 102 -4.51 5.02 25.08
CA GLY A 102 -4.94 6.42 25.01
C GLY A 102 -5.85 6.77 23.83
N GLY A 103 -6.51 5.77 23.26
CA GLY A 103 -7.47 5.94 22.17
C GLY A 103 -6.86 6.45 20.86
N VAL A 104 -7.69 7.08 20.03
CA VAL A 104 -7.31 7.54 18.69
C VAL A 104 -6.32 8.71 18.73
N GLY A 105 -6.39 9.57 19.75
CA GLY A 105 -5.42 10.66 19.92
C GLY A 105 -3.99 10.14 20.16
N ALA A 106 -3.85 9.09 20.97
CA ALA A 106 -2.55 8.47 21.24
C ALA A 106 -1.92 7.83 19.99
N ILE A 107 -2.74 7.32 19.07
CA ILE A 107 -2.28 6.81 17.76
C ILE A 107 -1.55 7.90 16.98
N PHE A 108 -2.18 9.07 16.78
CA PHE A 108 -1.57 10.16 16.03
C PHE A 108 -0.31 10.70 16.71
N GLY A 109 -0.30 10.75 18.04
CA GLY A 109 0.89 11.08 18.82
C GLY A 109 2.03 10.08 18.60
N ALA A 110 1.74 8.78 18.72
CA ALA A 110 2.71 7.71 18.50
C ALA A 110 3.29 7.72 17.08
N MET A 111 2.44 7.96 16.07
CA MET A 111 2.90 8.09 14.67
C MET A 111 3.77 9.32 14.45
N SER A 112 3.47 10.44 15.11
CA SER A 112 4.30 11.65 15.03
C SER A 112 5.69 11.40 15.62
N VAL A 113 5.76 10.75 16.79
CA VAL A 113 7.03 10.36 17.42
C VAL A 113 7.79 9.36 16.56
N LEU A 114 7.10 8.38 15.97
CA LEU A 114 7.70 7.40 15.07
C LEU A 114 8.33 8.07 13.85
N GLY A 115 7.61 9.01 13.22
CA GLY A 115 8.11 9.78 12.07
C GLY A 115 9.35 10.62 12.41
N LEU A 116 9.33 11.33 13.53
CA LEU A 116 10.49 12.10 14.01
C LEU A 116 11.69 11.20 14.32
N THR A 117 11.44 10.05 14.95
CA THR A 117 12.48 9.05 15.23
C THR A 117 13.08 8.51 13.94
N GLN A 118 12.25 8.25 12.92
CA GLN A 118 12.72 7.78 11.61
C GLN A 118 13.58 8.83 10.90
N ILE A 119 13.25 10.12 11.01
CA ILE A 119 14.10 11.21 10.49
C ILE A 119 15.47 11.20 11.20
N GLY A 120 15.50 11.04 12.53
CA GLY A 120 16.75 10.90 13.28
C GLY A 120 17.56 9.67 12.84
N PHE A 121 16.88 8.54 12.65
CA PHE A 121 17.48 7.28 12.22
C PHE A 121 18.03 7.35 10.79
N ALA A 122 17.47 8.21 9.93
CA ALA A 122 17.96 8.39 8.56
C ALA A 122 19.42 8.84 8.53
N PHE A 123 19.85 9.69 9.47
CA PHE A 123 21.26 10.11 9.59
C PHE A 123 22.16 8.95 10.02
N LEU A 124 21.68 8.11 10.93
CA LEU A 124 22.42 6.95 11.44
C LEU A 124 22.49 5.81 10.41
N PHE A 125 21.49 5.69 9.54
CA PHE A 125 21.40 4.63 8.54
C PHE A 125 22.64 4.55 7.64
N THR A 126 23.26 5.70 7.34
CA THR A 126 24.52 5.75 6.57
C THR A 126 25.66 4.97 7.23
N ARG A 127 25.72 4.94 8.57
CA ARG A 127 26.71 4.19 9.35
C ARG A 127 26.33 2.72 9.56
N LEU A 128 25.02 2.41 9.51
CA LEU A 128 24.50 1.05 9.73
C LEU A 128 24.43 0.19 8.46
N ARG A 129 24.90 0.69 7.31
CA ARG A 129 24.96 -0.07 6.05
C ARG A 129 25.71 -1.41 6.15
N GLY A 130 26.63 -1.55 7.11
CA GLY A 130 27.30 -2.82 7.39
C GLY A 130 26.42 -3.89 8.03
N ILE A 131 25.34 -3.48 8.73
CA ILE A 131 24.40 -4.38 9.42
C ILE A 131 23.21 -4.71 8.51
N PHE A 132 22.66 -3.70 7.82
CA PHE A 132 21.54 -3.87 6.90
C PHE A 132 22.02 -4.34 5.53
N ASN A 133 22.49 -5.59 5.49
CA ASN A 133 22.89 -6.24 4.25
C ASN A 133 21.65 -6.64 3.42
N ILE A 134 21.88 -7.05 2.16
CA ILE A 134 20.82 -7.44 1.22
C ILE A 134 19.98 -8.61 1.77
N GLN A 135 20.58 -9.50 2.56
CA GLN A 135 19.91 -10.67 3.12
C GLN A 135 18.89 -10.26 4.19
N VAL A 136 19.28 -9.39 5.13
CA VAL A 136 18.39 -8.85 6.17
C VAL A 136 17.25 -8.06 5.55
N ALA A 137 17.54 -7.24 4.55
CA ALA A 137 16.51 -6.51 3.81
C ALA A 137 15.52 -7.46 3.10
N GLY A 138 16.03 -8.52 2.46
CA GLY A 138 15.19 -9.53 1.81
C GLY A 138 14.26 -10.25 2.78
N VAL A 139 14.77 -10.68 3.93
CA VAL A 139 13.97 -11.32 4.99
C VAL A 139 12.91 -10.35 5.54
N ALA A 140 13.28 -9.09 5.78
CA ALA A 140 12.33 -8.08 6.25
C ALA A 140 11.17 -7.87 5.26
N VAL A 141 11.46 -7.76 3.95
CA VAL A 141 10.42 -7.64 2.91
C VAL A 141 9.55 -8.89 2.83
N MET A 142 10.14 -10.09 2.96
CA MET A 142 9.38 -11.34 3.01
C MET A 142 8.40 -11.36 4.19
N LEU A 143 8.84 -10.95 5.38
CA LEU A 143 7.99 -10.87 6.57
C LEU A 143 6.85 -9.86 6.42
N ILE A 144 7.10 -8.71 5.79
CA ILE A 144 6.04 -7.73 5.47
C ILE A 144 5.00 -8.35 4.54
N GLY A 145 5.44 -9.06 3.49
CA GLY A 145 4.57 -9.77 2.56
C GLY A 145 3.72 -10.85 3.24
N LEU A 146 4.34 -11.69 4.08
CA LEU A 146 3.63 -12.71 4.87
C LEU A 146 2.62 -12.09 5.84
N GLY A 147 2.97 -10.99 6.50
CA GLY A 147 2.07 -10.25 7.38
C GLY A 147 0.86 -9.68 6.64
N LEU A 148 1.05 -9.16 5.42
CA LEU A 148 -0.05 -8.71 4.56
C LEU A 148 -0.94 -9.89 4.14
N GLY A 149 -0.35 -11.02 3.71
CA GLY A 149 -1.09 -12.22 3.35
C GLY A 149 -1.92 -12.78 4.51
N HIS A 150 -1.35 -12.81 5.72
CA HIS A 150 -2.05 -13.25 6.92
C HIS A 150 -3.25 -12.34 7.24
N ASN A 151 -3.07 -11.01 7.21
CA ASN A 151 -4.18 -10.08 7.41
C ASN A 151 -5.24 -10.21 6.31
N GLY A 152 -4.82 -10.39 5.06
CA GLY A 152 -5.68 -10.67 3.90
C GLY A 152 -6.59 -11.87 4.15
N LEU A 153 -6.01 -13.00 4.58
CA LEU A 153 -6.76 -14.20 4.90
C LEU A 153 -7.72 -13.98 6.08
N LYS A 154 -7.26 -13.28 7.12
CA LYS A 154 -8.11 -12.94 8.27
C LYS A 154 -9.35 -12.17 7.84
N LEU A 155 -9.23 -11.21 6.92
CA LEU A 155 -10.38 -10.44 6.40
C LEU A 155 -11.41 -11.27 5.65
N ILE A 156 -10.98 -12.35 4.99
CA ILE A 156 -11.87 -13.24 4.24
C ILE A 156 -12.58 -14.20 5.20
N MET A 157 -11.89 -14.65 6.24
CA MET A 157 -12.37 -15.68 7.17
C MET A 157 -13.09 -15.12 8.42
N GLU A 158 -12.78 -13.90 8.84
CA GLU A 158 -13.31 -13.29 10.06
C GLU A 158 -14.79 -12.93 9.87
N PRO A 159 -15.71 -13.53 10.64
CA PRO A 159 -17.13 -13.21 10.57
C PRO A 159 -17.31 -11.73 10.89
N ARG A 160 -17.86 -10.96 9.95
CA ARG A 160 -18.26 -9.58 10.24
C ARG A 160 -19.49 -9.64 11.13
N SER A 161 -19.64 -8.67 12.03
CA SER A 161 -20.83 -8.55 12.87
C SER A 161 -22.10 -8.51 11.99
N GLY A 162 -22.81 -9.65 11.91
CA GLY A 162 -24.02 -9.81 11.09
C GLY A 162 -23.85 -10.50 9.73
N HIS A 163 -22.63 -10.89 9.32
CA HIS A 163 -22.40 -11.58 8.04
C HIS A 163 -21.48 -12.81 8.23
N VAL A 164 -22.07 -13.99 8.08
CA VAL A 164 -21.33 -15.26 8.06
C VAL A 164 -20.79 -15.46 6.64
N PRO A 165 -19.49 -15.78 6.46
CA PRO A 165 -18.92 -16.02 5.14
C PRO A 165 -19.76 -17.03 4.36
N THR A 166 -20.35 -16.57 3.26
CA THR A 166 -21.24 -17.38 2.42
C THR A 166 -20.43 -18.01 1.28
N GLN A 167 -21.00 -19.02 0.59
CA GLN A 167 -20.35 -19.61 -0.59
C GLN A 167 -20.04 -18.55 -1.66
N ASP A 168 -20.86 -17.51 -1.74
CA ASP A 168 -20.72 -16.39 -2.66
C ASP A 168 -19.48 -15.53 -2.35
N ASP A 169 -19.17 -15.27 -1.08
CA ASP A 169 -17.96 -14.53 -0.67
C ASP A 169 -16.69 -15.29 -1.04
N LEU A 170 -16.71 -16.61 -0.85
CA LEU A 170 -15.60 -17.49 -1.23
C LEU A 170 -15.39 -17.49 -2.75
N LEU A 171 -16.48 -17.52 -3.53
CA LEU A 171 -16.43 -17.46 -4.98
C LEU A 171 -15.84 -16.13 -5.46
N ILE A 172 -16.30 -15.00 -4.89
CA ILE A 172 -15.74 -13.67 -5.19
C ILE A 172 -14.25 -13.62 -4.84
N CYS A 173 -13.84 -14.19 -3.70
CA CYS A 173 -12.44 -14.28 -3.30
C CYS A 173 -11.60 -15.11 -4.29
N ILE A 174 -12.09 -16.26 -4.72
CA ILE A 174 -11.38 -17.13 -5.66
C ILE A 174 -11.27 -16.45 -7.03
N VAL A 175 -12.33 -15.79 -7.50
CA VAL A 175 -12.31 -15.05 -8.77
C VAL A 175 -11.36 -13.87 -8.71
N THR A 176 -11.40 -13.05 -7.66
CA THR A 176 -10.47 -11.92 -7.48
C THR A 176 -9.02 -12.37 -7.41
N LEU A 177 -8.71 -13.30 -6.49
CA LEU A 177 -7.33 -13.74 -6.29
C LEU A 177 -6.82 -14.54 -7.49
N GLY A 178 -7.66 -15.41 -8.06
CA GLY A 178 -7.33 -16.22 -9.22
C GLY A 178 -7.04 -15.38 -10.45
N THR A 179 -7.84 -14.35 -10.71
CA THR A 179 -7.58 -13.41 -11.82
C THR A 179 -6.31 -12.59 -11.60
N MET A 180 -6.05 -12.12 -10.38
CA MET A 180 -4.78 -11.44 -10.07
C MET A 180 -3.57 -12.34 -10.32
N ILE A 181 -3.57 -13.55 -9.76
CA ILE A 181 -2.48 -14.52 -9.96
C ILE A 181 -2.35 -14.83 -11.45
N ALA A 182 -3.46 -15.01 -12.14
CA ALA A 182 -3.42 -15.42 -13.54
C ALA A 182 -2.83 -14.35 -14.45
N CYS A 183 -3.27 -13.11 -14.28
CA CYS A 183 -2.69 -11.97 -14.98
C CYS A 183 -1.22 -11.72 -14.56
N ASN A 184 -0.84 -11.99 -13.32
CA ASN A 184 0.53 -11.75 -12.87
C ASN A 184 1.52 -12.79 -13.44
N VAL A 185 1.16 -14.08 -13.37
CA VAL A 185 2.04 -15.21 -13.74
C VAL A 185 2.08 -15.42 -15.25
N TRP A 186 0.92 -15.52 -15.91
CA TRP A 186 0.86 -15.90 -17.34
C TRP A 186 0.94 -14.71 -18.30
N SER A 187 0.73 -13.48 -17.83
CA SER A 187 0.84 -12.31 -18.71
C SER A 187 2.25 -11.73 -18.74
N SER A 188 2.59 -11.10 -19.87
CA SER A 188 3.77 -10.26 -20.05
C SER A 188 3.39 -8.79 -20.25
N GLY A 189 4.37 -7.88 -20.06
CA GLY A 189 4.21 -6.45 -20.35
C GLY A 189 3.22 -5.71 -19.44
N TYR A 190 2.38 -4.86 -20.03
CA TYR A 190 1.45 -3.97 -19.32
C TYR A 190 0.38 -4.72 -18.52
N LEU A 191 -0.11 -5.85 -19.02
CA LEU A 191 -1.15 -6.65 -18.35
C LEU A 191 -0.68 -7.21 -16.99
N ARG A 192 0.60 -7.57 -16.85
CA ARG A 192 1.19 -7.96 -15.55
C ARG A 192 1.17 -6.80 -14.57
N LEU A 193 1.44 -5.60 -15.06
CA LEU A 193 1.47 -4.34 -14.32
C LEU A 193 0.08 -3.94 -13.80
N PHE A 194 -0.97 -4.19 -14.58
CA PHE A 194 -2.36 -3.91 -14.21
C PHE A 194 -3.08 -5.09 -13.54
N SER A 195 -2.38 -6.20 -13.26
CA SER A 195 -2.97 -7.44 -12.72
C SER A 195 -3.84 -7.24 -11.48
N ALA A 196 -3.37 -6.43 -10.52
CA ALA A 196 -4.13 -6.13 -9.31
C ALA A 196 -5.39 -5.29 -9.58
N PHE A 197 -5.33 -4.36 -10.54
CA PHE A 197 -6.49 -3.56 -10.93
C PHE A 197 -7.53 -4.40 -11.68
N ILE A 198 -7.08 -5.27 -12.59
CA ILE A 198 -7.92 -6.21 -13.32
C ILE A 198 -8.60 -7.17 -12.35
N GLY A 199 -7.86 -7.72 -11.38
CA GLY A 199 -8.44 -8.64 -10.41
C GLY A 199 -9.45 -7.98 -9.47
N LEU A 200 -9.18 -6.73 -9.01
CA LEU A 200 -10.17 -5.95 -8.27
C LEU A 200 -11.42 -5.67 -9.12
N GLY A 201 -11.25 -5.29 -10.38
CA GLY A 201 -12.34 -5.07 -11.32
C GLY A 201 -13.20 -6.33 -11.49
N ALA A 202 -12.58 -7.48 -11.74
CA ALA A 202 -13.27 -8.76 -11.84
C ALA A 202 -14.05 -9.12 -10.56
N GLY A 203 -13.48 -8.82 -9.39
CA GLY A 203 -14.14 -9.00 -8.10
C GLY A 203 -15.38 -8.15 -7.91
N VAL A 204 -15.27 -6.86 -8.20
CA VAL A 204 -16.40 -5.93 -8.11
C VAL A 204 -17.50 -6.35 -9.07
N SER A 205 -17.15 -6.74 -10.31
CA SER A 205 -18.11 -7.27 -11.27
C SER A 205 -18.81 -8.52 -10.74
N ALA A 206 -18.06 -9.49 -10.21
CA ALA A 206 -18.65 -10.71 -9.61
C ALA A 206 -19.56 -10.38 -8.42
N SER A 207 -19.16 -9.44 -7.56
CA SER A 207 -19.95 -8.99 -6.42
C SER A 207 -21.26 -8.31 -6.85
N LEU A 208 -21.24 -7.52 -7.92
CA LEU A 208 -22.44 -6.93 -8.53
C LEU A 208 -23.38 -8.00 -9.09
N TYR A 209 -22.84 -8.99 -9.81
CA TYR A 209 -23.65 -10.08 -10.36
C TYR A 209 -24.33 -10.93 -9.29
N LEU A 210 -23.67 -11.12 -8.14
CA LEU A 210 -24.20 -11.89 -7.01
C LEU A 210 -25.02 -11.03 -6.02
N ASN A 211 -25.20 -9.72 -6.27
CA ASN A 211 -25.84 -8.77 -5.33
C ASN A 211 -25.22 -8.80 -3.91
N ALA A 212 -23.93 -9.11 -3.81
CA ALA A 212 -23.22 -9.25 -2.53
C ALA A 212 -22.72 -7.90 -1.97
N ILE A 213 -23.10 -6.77 -2.56
CA ILE A 213 -22.73 -5.44 -2.08
C ILE A 213 -23.73 -5.02 -1.00
N PRO A 214 -23.31 -4.89 0.27
CA PRO A 214 -24.17 -4.31 1.29
C PRO A 214 -24.46 -2.84 0.93
N ALA A 215 -25.74 -2.45 1.01
CA ALA A 215 -26.22 -1.09 0.79
C ALA A 215 -25.60 -0.07 1.76
#